data_AF-A0A257PB67-F1
#
_entry.id   AF-A0A257PB67-F1
#
_cell.length_a   1.000
_cell.length_b   1.000
_cell.length_c   1.000
_cell.angle_alpha   90.00
_cell.angle_beta   90.00
_cell.angle_gamma   90.00
#
_symmetry.space_group_name_H-M   'P 1'
#
loop_
_entity.id
_entity.type
_entity.pdbx_description
1 polymer ?
#
loop_
_entity_poly.entity_id
_entity_poly.type
_entity_poly.pdbx_seq_one_letter_code
_entity_poly.pdbx_strand_id
1 'polypeptide(L)'
;HTHADHWGGLAALQSATGLPAHAYRHSAKAGFTPDIPLDDGDEVAGLAALHTPGHAADHLCFAYRLADGRKILFSGDHVMSWSSSIVSPPDGDMLAYYRSLELLLARDDEIFLSGHGPLLHEPRGLVRELLAHRQRREASILAELERQDWSVAELAAKLYAKTDNFLKVAAQRNVLAHILKLEAEGRARELEPALALPAGAPVIGAPPGEVQGESGGVGAMMRSDALRRFGLVR
;
A
#
# COMPACT_ATOMS: atom_id res chain seq x y z
N HIS A 1 -5.44 -2.86 9.78
CA HIS A 1 -5.99 -2.33 8.53
C HIS A 1 -7.19 -3.17 8.11
N THR A 2 -8.00 -2.69 7.18
CA THR A 2 -9.29 -3.32 6.84
C THR A 2 -9.31 -4.12 5.54
N HIS A 3 -8.15 -4.60 5.07
CA HIS A 3 -8.12 -5.58 3.96
C HIS A 3 -8.76 -6.90 4.39
N ALA A 4 -9.34 -7.58 3.39
CA ALA A 4 -10.34 -8.63 3.63
C ALA A 4 -9.82 -9.84 4.42
N ASP A 5 -8.55 -10.15 4.28
CA ASP A 5 -7.85 -11.23 4.98
C ASP A 5 -7.53 -10.90 6.44
N HIS A 6 -7.51 -9.63 6.83
CA HIS A 6 -7.32 -9.19 8.22
C HIS A 6 -8.64 -8.79 8.90
N TRP A 7 -9.60 -8.27 8.14
CA TRP A 7 -10.89 -7.78 8.65
C TRP A 7 -12.06 -8.74 8.42
N GLY A 8 -12.03 -9.59 7.40
CA GLY A 8 -13.19 -10.36 6.94
C GLY A 8 -13.76 -11.35 7.96
N GLY A 9 -12.98 -11.76 8.96
CA GLY A 9 -13.43 -12.61 10.06
C GLY A 9 -14.11 -11.87 11.21
N LEU A 10 -14.15 -10.54 11.20
CA LEU A 10 -14.53 -9.72 12.35
C LEU A 10 -15.94 -10.05 12.85
N ALA A 11 -16.95 -10.00 11.98
CA ALA A 11 -18.34 -10.22 12.37
C ALA A 11 -18.57 -11.60 13.02
N ALA A 12 -17.90 -12.64 12.50
CA ALA A 12 -17.98 -13.98 13.06
C ALA A 12 -17.33 -14.06 14.45
N LEU A 13 -16.17 -13.42 14.64
CA LEU A 13 -15.48 -13.35 15.93
C LEU A 13 -16.30 -12.58 16.97
N GLN A 14 -16.91 -11.45 16.60
CA GLN A 14 -17.77 -10.68 17.49
C GLN A 14 -19.00 -11.49 17.90
N SER A 15 -19.65 -12.16 16.95
CA SER A 15 -20.80 -13.03 17.25
C SER A 15 -20.43 -14.20 18.17
N ALA A 16 -19.22 -14.75 18.06
CA ALA A 16 -18.78 -15.89 18.84
C ALA A 16 -18.30 -15.52 20.26
N THR A 17 -17.74 -14.31 20.43
CA THR A 17 -17.07 -13.91 21.68
C THR A 17 -17.79 -12.80 22.44
N GLY A 18 -18.65 -12.02 21.78
CA GLY A 18 -19.27 -10.82 22.34
C GLY A 18 -18.29 -9.67 22.58
N LEU A 19 -17.04 -9.76 22.10
CA LEU A 19 -16.01 -8.74 22.33
C LEU A 19 -16.06 -7.62 21.30
N PRO A 20 -15.75 -6.36 21.70
CA PRO A 20 -15.75 -5.22 20.79
C PRO A 20 -14.53 -5.21 19.86
N ALA A 21 -14.72 -4.71 18.64
CA ALA A 21 -13.65 -4.47 17.69
C ALA A 21 -12.90 -3.18 18.02
N HIS A 22 -11.59 -3.30 18.20
CA HIS A 22 -10.70 -2.14 18.22
C HIS A 22 -10.03 -2.00 16.85
N ALA A 23 -10.09 -0.81 16.25
CA ALA A 23 -9.38 -0.51 15.01
C ALA A 23 -9.05 0.98 14.93
N TYR A 24 -8.28 1.38 13.92
CA TYR A 24 -8.02 2.79 13.70
C TYR A 24 -9.32 3.56 13.50
N ARG A 25 -9.40 4.73 14.11
CA ARG A 25 -10.55 5.64 14.08
C ARG A 25 -11.12 5.85 12.69
N HIS A 26 -10.25 5.99 11.69
CA HIS A 26 -10.63 6.25 10.31
C HIS A 26 -10.42 5.01 9.46
N SER A 27 -11.47 4.19 9.34
CA SER A 27 -11.47 2.99 8.48
C SER A 27 -11.34 3.35 7.00
N ALA A 28 -10.49 2.61 6.28
CA ALA A 28 -10.44 2.64 4.82
C ALA A 28 -11.61 1.85 4.18
N LYS A 29 -12.22 0.95 4.95
CA LYS A 29 -13.40 0.18 4.52
C LYS A 29 -14.67 1.01 4.71
N ALA A 30 -15.29 1.33 3.58
CA ALA A 30 -16.59 2.00 3.55
C ALA A 30 -17.65 1.21 4.33
N GLY A 31 -18.42 1.91 5.16
CA GLY A 31 -19.48 1.32 5.98
C GLY A 31 -19.00 0.58 7.22
N PHE A 32 -17.70 0.55 7.50
CA PHE A 32 -17.15 0.03 8.75
C PHE A 32 -16.78 1.17 9.70
N THR A 33 -17.21 1.04 10.96
CA THR A 33 -16.80 1.90 12.08
C THR A 33 -16.42 0.97 13.23
N PRO A 34 -15.23 1.10 13.85
CA PRO A 34 -14.87 0.26 14.98
C PRO A 34 -15.78 0.55 16.19
N ASP A 35 -16.05 -0.47 16.99
CA ASP A 35 -16.78 -0.29 18.25
C ASP A 35 -15.98 0.60 19.21
N ILE A 36 -14.66 0.41 19.23
CA ILE A 36 -13.72 1.21 20.02
C ILE A 36 -12.63 1.76 19.08
N PRO A 37 -12.69 3.05 18.71
CA PRO A 37 -11.70 3.65 17.82
C PRO A 37 -10.39 3.93 18.57
N LEU A 38 -9.27 3.60 17.92
CA LEU A 38 -7.91 3.88 18.39
C LEU A 38 -7.26 5.00 17.56
N ASP A 39 -6.47 5.85 18.22
CA ASP A 39 -5.48 6.76 17.64
C ASP A 39 -4.05 6.22 17.82
N ASP A 40 -3.08 6.91 17.22
CA ASP A 40 -1.66 6.65 17.47
C ASP A 40 -1.32 6.86 18.96
N GLY A 41 -0.62 5.89 19.55
CA GLY A 41 -0.21 5.92 20.96
C GLY A 41 -1.25 5.41 21.95
N ASP A 42 -2.49 5.13 21.53
CA ASP A 42 -3.51 4.52 22.40
C ASP A 42 -3.07 3.11 22.85
N GLU A 43 -3.49 2.72 24.06
CA GLU A 43 -3.20 1.40 24.61
C GLU A 43 -4.45 0.52 24.66
N VAL A 44 -4.31 -0.74 24.23
CA VAL A 44 -5.36 -1.76 24.28
C VAL A 44 -4.78 -3.10 24.72
N ALA A 45 -5.31 -3.70 25.79
CA ALA A 45 -4.84 -5.00 26.30
C ALA A 45 -3.31 -5.09 26.51
N GLY A 46 -2.66 -3.98 26.91
CA GLY A 46 -1.20 -3.90 27.09
C GLY A 46 -0.40 -3.69 25.80
N LEU A 47 -1.07 -3.54 24.66
CA LEU A 47 -0.49 -3.22 23.35
C LEU A 47 -0.60 -1.71 23.10
N ALA A 48 0.49 -1.07 22.70
CA ALA A 48 0.47 0.31 22.23
C ALA A 48 0.23 0.34 20.72
N ALA A 49 -0.82 1.04 20.28
CA ALA A 49 -1.15 1.24 18.87
C ALA A 49 -0.17 2.23 18.23
N LEU A 50 0.27 1.92 17.01
CA LEU A 50 1.18 2.73 16.20
C LEU A 50 0.56 2.92 14.82
N HIS A 51 0.15 4.14 14.48
CA HIS A 51 -0.39 4.44 13.16
C HIS A 51 0.74 4.40 12.13
N THR A 52 0.66 3.41 11.23
CA THR A 52 1.67 3.13 10.22
C THR A 52 1.04 3.11 8.83
N PRO A 53 0.45 4.25 8.39
CA PRO A 53 -0.23 4.32 7.10
C PRO A 53 0.74 4.09 5.95
N GLY A 54 0.18 3.70 4.82
CA GLY A 54 0.89 3.60 3.56
C GLY A 54 0.52 2.34 2.79
N HIS A 55 0.55 1.17 3.41
CA HIS A 55 -0.06 -0.02 2.80
C HIS A 55 -1.58 0.14 2.69
N ALA A 56 -2.19 0.62 3.78
CA ALA A 56 -3.57 1.07 3.87
C ALA A 56 -3.61 2.33 4.74
N ALA A 57 -4.62 3.18 4.56
CA ALA A 57 -4.74 4.43 5.31
C ALA A 57 -5.02 4.18 6.81
N ASP A 58 -5.63 3.04 7.13
CA ASP A 58 -6.05 2.63 8.47
C ASP A 58 -5.14 1.56 9.10
N HIS A 59 -3.90 1.46 8.61
CA HIS A 59 -2.94 0.48 9.11
C HIS A 59 -2.40 0.87 10.49
N LEU A 60 -2.51 -0.06 11.44
CA LEU A 60 -1.89 0.01 12.76
C LEU A 60 -0.90 -1.14 12.91
N CYS A 61 0.27 -0.82 13.44
CA CYS A 61 1.10 -1.80 14.14
C CYS A 61 0.74 -1.79 15.63
N PHE A 62 1.07 -2.86 16.36
CA PHE A 62 0.90 -2.92 17.81
C PHE A 62 2.20 -3.30 18.49
N ALA A 63 2.70 -2.45 19.39
CA ALA A 63 3.91 -2.71 20.15
C ALA A 63 3.59 -3.35 21.50
N TYR A 64 4.45 -4.28 21.92
CA TYR A 64 4.33 -4.97 23.20
C TYR A 64 5.70 -5.16 23.84
N ARG A 65 5.74 -5.14 25.18
CA ARG A 65 6.93 -5.47 25.95
C ARG A 65 6.73 -6.80 26.66
N LEU A 66 7.59 -7.76 26.36
CA LEU A 66 7.63 -9.05 27.04
C LEU A 66 8.08 -8.88 28.50
N ALA A 67 7.74 -9.85 29.35
CA ALA A 67 8.10 -9.85 30.76
C ALA A 67 9.62 -9.86 31.00
N ASP A 68 10.40 -10.40 30.06
CA ASP A 68 11.87 -10.39 30.08
C ASP A 68 12.48 -9.07 29.56
N GLY A 69 11.64 -8.07 29.28
CA GLY A 69 12.04 -6.74 28.86
C GLY A 69 12.12 -6.55 27.35
N ARG A 70 12.10 -7.63 26.56
CA ARG A 70 12.22 -7.56 25.10
C ARG A 70 11.04 -6.83 24.47
N LYS A 71 11.30 -6.11 23.38
CA LYS A 71 10.29 -5.37 22.62
C LYS A 71 9.89 -6.12 21.36
N ILE A 72 8.58 -6.30 21.17
CA ILE A 72 8.02 -6.93 19.97
C ILE A 72 7.04 -5.98 19.29
N LEU A 73 6.92 -6.12 17.98
CA LEU A 73 5.96 -5.38 17.17
C LEU A 73 5.13 -6.33 16.32
N PHE A 74 3.82 -6.29 16.46
CA PHE A 74 2.90 -6.85 15.47
C PHE A 74 2.87 -5.88 14.29
N SER A 75 3.67 -6.17 13.25
CA SER A 75 3.92 -5.25 12.14
C SER A 75 2.84 -5.31 11.04
N GLY A 76 1.91 -6.26 11.13
CA GLY A 76 0.87 -6.47 10.13
C GLY A 76 1.47 -6.58 8.73
N ASP A 77 0.86 -5.87 7.79
CA ASP A 77 1.26 -5.85 6.39
C ASP A 77 2.10 -4.63 6.05
N HIS A 78 2.54 -3.86 7.04
CA HIS A 78 3.49 -2.77 6.82
C HIS A 78 4.89 -3.29 6.51
N VAL A 79 5.33 -4.30 7.27
CA VAL A 79 6.58 -5.05 7.08
C VAL A 79 6.27 -6.53 7.18
N MET A 80 6.46 -7.25 6.08
CA MET A 80 6.27 -8.69 5.97
C MET A 80 7.60 -9.38 5.70
N SER A 81 7.83 -10.53 6.33
CA SER A 81 9.11 -11.27 6.24
C SER A 81 9.27 -12.10 4.95
N TRP A 82 8.22 -12.22 4.15
CA TRP A 82 8.22 -13.06 2.93
C TRP A 82 8.20 -12.24 1.62
N SER A 83 7.75 -10.99 1.65
CA SER A 83 7.67 -10.11 0.49
C SER A 83 7.51 -8.64 0.88
N SER A 84 7.67 -7.73 -0.08
CA SER A 84 7.33 -6.32 0.13
C SER A 84 5.83 -6.09 0.06
N SER A 85 5.29 -5.23 0.92
CA SER A 85 3.88 -4.81 0.90
C SER A 85 3.46 -4.18 -0.42
N ILE A 86 2.24 -4.40 -0.90
CA ILE A 86 1.73 -3.62 -2.02
C ILE A 86 1.25 -2.27 -1.48
N VAL A 87 1.59 -1.17 -2.14
CA VAL A 87 1.00 0.14 -1.85
C VAL A 87 0.11 0.50 -3.01
N SER A 88 -1.18 0.69 -2.76
CA SER A 88 -2.19 0.83 -3.80
C SER A 88 -3.16 1.99 -3.50
N PRO A 89 -2.97 3.16 -4.11
CA PRO A 89 -3.88 4.31 -3.98
C PRO A 89 -5.31 3.96 -4.36
N PRO A 90 -6.35 4.69 -3.92
CA PRO A 90 -6.27 5.80 -2.97
C PRO A 90 -6.12 5.33 -1.51
N ASP A 91 -6.30 4.04 -1.21
CA ASP A 91 -6.17 3.50 0.15
C ASP A 91 -4.70 3.46 0.62
N GLY A 92 -3.80 3.03 -0.26
CA GLY A 92 -2.36 3.07 -0.02
C GLY A 92 -1.70 4.38 -0.48
N ASP A 93 -0.69 4.82 0.25
CA ASP A 93 0.08 6.03 -0.02
C ASP A 93 1.58 5.76 0.15
N MET A 94 2.38 6.00 -0.89
CA MET A 94 3.81 5.68 -0.85
C MET A 94 4.61 6.67 0.01
N LEU A 95 4.21 7.94 0.10
CA LEU A 95 4.86 8.92 0.96
C LEU A 95 4.62 8.57 2.44
N ALA A 96 3.39 8.21 2.79
CA ALA A 96 3.06 7.70 4.11
C ALA A 96 3.80 6.40 4.43
N TYR A 97 3.91 5.48 3.45
CA TYR A 97 4.66 4.24 3.62
C TYR A 97 6.13 4.50 3.96
N TYR A 98 6.79 5.44 3.28
CA TYR A 98 8.17 5.82 3.59
C TYR A 98 8.32 6.38 5.01
N ARG A 99 7.44 7.31 5.40
CA ARG A 99 7.44 7.89 6.75
C ARG A 99 7.26 6.83 7.83
N SER A 100 6.37 5.87 7.59
CA SER A 100 6.15 4.75 8.49
C SER A 100 7.36 3.80 8.55
N LEU A 101 8.04 3.50 7.43
CA LEU A 101 9.30 2.74 7.47
C LEU A 101 10.40 3.48 8.24
N GLU A 102 10.52 4.79 8.09
CA GLU A 102 11.46 5.63 8.84
C GLU A 102 11.15 5.63 10.34
N LEU A 103 9.87 5.71 10.71
CA LEU A 103 9.40 5.55 12.09
C LEU A 103 9.81 4.18 12.65
N LEU A 104 9.61 3.09 11.89
CA LEU A 104 10.02 1.75 12.31
C LEU A 104 11.55 1.61 12.42
N LEU A 105 12.33 2.29 11.57
CA LEU A 105 13.79 2.33 11.66
C LEU A 105 14.30 3.11 12.88
N ALA A 106 13.51 4.04 13.42
CA ALA A 106 13.85 4.76 14.65
C ALA A 106 13.59 3.91 15.92
N ARG A 107 12.79 2.85 15.82
CA ARG A 107 12.43 1.97 16.93
C ARG A 107 13.45 0.86 17.16
N ASP A 108 13.50 0.38 18.38
CA ASP A 108 14.41 -0.67 18.86
C ASP A 108 13.68 -1.99 19.17
N ASP A 109 12.56 -2.26 18.49
CA ASP A 109 11.88 -3.55 18.59
C ASP A 109 12.79 -4.68 18.06
N GLU A 110 12.88 -5.76 18.81
CA GLU A 110 13.80 -6.88 18.55
C GLU A 110 13.17 -7.95 17.65
N ILE A 111 11.84 -8.05 17.66
CA ILE A 111 11.08 -9.05 16.93
C ILE A 111 9.87 -8.40 16.26
N PHE A 112 9.70 -8.65 14.96
CA PHE A 112 8.46 -8.36 14.26
C PHE A 112 7.63 -9.64 14.09
N LEU A 113 6.34 -9.55 14.41
CA LEU A 113 5.30 -10.52 14.12
C LEU A 113 4.45 -9.97 12.97
N SER A 114 4.80 -10.33 11.74
CA SER A 114 4.12 -9.84 10.55
C SER A 114 2.75 -10.50 10.35
N GLY A 115 1.88 -9.84 9.59
CA GLY A 115 0.57 -10.39 9.20
C GLY A 115 0.70 -11.66 8.36
N HIS A 116 1.76 -11.72 7.54
CA HIS A 116 2.10 -12.88 6.73
C HIS A 116 3.59 -13.21 6.80
N GLY A 117 3.90 -14.49 6.65
CA GLY A 117 5.28 -15.01 6.71
C GLY A 117 5.73 -15.37 8.12
N PRO A 118 6.97 -15.87 8.27
CA PRO A 118 7.53 -16.23 9.57
C PRO A 118 7.78 -14.99 10.45
N LEU A 119 7.94 -15.22 11.76
CA LEU A 119 8.46 -14.22 12.68
C LEU A 119 9.83 -13.71 12.21
N LEU A 120 10.12 -12.44 12.47
CA LEU A 120 11.35 -11.78 12.04
C LEU A 120 12.16 -11.32 13.25
N HIS A 121 13.36 -11.88 13.40
CA HIS A 121 14.36 -11.39 14.34
C HIS A 121 15.18 -10.26 13.71
N GLU A 122 15.63 -9.33 14.54
CA GLU A 122 16.50 -8.21 14.12
C GLU A 122 15.92 -7.43 12.91
N PRO A 123 14.66 -6.95 13.00
CA PRO A 123 13.89 -6.49 11.84
C PRO A 123 14.50 -5.30 11.12
N ARG A 124 15.32 -4.48 11.80
CA ARG A 124 15.94 -3.26 11.27
C ARG A 124 16.70 -3.48 9.95
N GLY A 125 17.31 -4.64 9.77
CA GLY A 125 17.99 -5.00 8.52
C GLY A 125 17.02 -5.04 7.33
N LEU A 126 15.93 -5.79 7.48
CA LEU A 126 14.89 -5.90 6.46
C LEU A 126 14.17 -4.57 6.20
N VAL A 127 13.84 -3.81 7.25
CA VAL A 127 13.16 -2.51 7.08
C VAL A 127 14.04 -1.55 6.24
N ARG A 128 15.35 -1.54 6.47
CA ARG A 128 16.30 -0.75 5.66
C ARG A 128 16.35 -1.25 4.21
N GLU A 129 16.35 -2.56 4.01
CA GLU A 129 16.32 -3.15 2.67
C GLU A 129 15.03 -2.79 1.91
N LEU A 130 13.88 -2.83 2.58
CA LEU A 130 12.60 -2.43 2.01
C LEU A 130 12.61 -0.96 1.59
N LEU A 131 13.08 -0.06 2.46
CA LEU A 131 13.22 1.36 2.12
C LEU A 131 14.14 1.56 0.91
N ALA A 132 15.31 0.91 0.92
CA ALA A 132 16.26 0.99 -0.20
C ALA A 132 15.69 0.39 -1.49
N HIS A 133 14.89 -0.68 -1.40
CA HIS A 133 14.20 -1.28 -2.55
C HIS A 133 13.24 -0.29 -3.20
N ARG A 134 12.48 0.46 -2.38
CA ARG A 134 11.56 1.50 -2.86
C ARG A 134 12.30 2.66 -3.52
N GLN A 135 13.41 3.10 -2.93
CA GLN A 135 14.23 4.16 -3.51
C GLN A 135 14.83 3.76 -4.85
N ARG A 136 15.30 2.50 -4.98
CA ARG A 136 15.76 1.96 -6.27
C ARG A 136 14.64 1.92 -7.31
N ARG A 137 13.41 1.58 -6.89
CA ARG A 137 12.25 1.62 -7.78
C ARG A 137 11.95 3.03 -8.27
N GLU A 138 11.99 4.03 -7.39
CA GLU A 138 11.81 5.44 -7.76
C GLU A 138 12.90 5.92 -8.72
N ALA A 139 14.16 5.56 -8.48
CA ALA A 139 15.25 5.87 -9.40
C ALA A 139 14.99 5.28 -10.80
N SER A 140 14.48 4.04 -10.87
CA SER A 140 14.10 3.42 -12.15
C SER A 140 12.93 4.14 -12.82
N ILE A 141 11.91 4.56 -12.05
CA ILE A 141 10.78 5.35 -12.57
C ILE A 141 11.25 6.67 -13.16
N LEU A 142 12.08 7.42 -12.43
CA LEU A 142 12.59 8.71 -12.89
C LEU A 142 13.45 8.58 -14.14
N ALA A 143 14.34 7.59 -14.19
CA ALA A 143 15.15 7.32 -15.38
C ALA A 143 14.30 7.00 -16.63
N GLU A 144 13.12 6.41 -16.45
CA GLU A 144 12.19 6.21 -17.56
C GLU A 144 11.49 7.50 -17.95
N LEU A 145 11.02 8.30 -16.99
CA LEU A 145 10.38 9.60 -17.23
C LEU A 145 11.32 10.63 -17.89
N GLU A 146 12.64 10.51 -17.73
CA GLU A 146 13.63 11.32 -18.45
C GLU A 146 13.57 11.11 -19.98
N ARG A 147 13.22 9.88 -20.40
CA ARG A 147 13.29 9.48 -21.81
C ARG A 147 12.09 9.95 -22.61
N GLN A 148 10.91 9.85 -22.01
CA GLN A 148 9.62 10.18 -22.63
C GLN A 148 8.52 10.24 -21.58
N ASP A 149 7.37 10.74 -21.99
CA ASP A 149 6.14 10.75 -21.20
C ASP A 149 5.50 9.36 -21.20
N TRP A 150 5.45 8.69 -20.05
CA TRP A 150 4.93 7.33 -19.92
C TRP A 150 3.53 7.33 -19.31
N SER A 151 2.67 6.41 -19.76
CA SER A 151 1.51 6.00 -18.97
C SER A 151 1.91 5.07 -17.82
N VAL A 152 1.09 5.02 -16.76
CA VAL A 152 1.26 4.08 -15.65
C VAL A 152 1.33 2.64 -16.13
N ALA A 153 0.47 2.24 -17.08
CA ALA A 153 0.43 0.89 -17.61
C ALA A 153 1.73 0.50 -18.34
N GLU A 154 2.24 1.37 -19.21
CA GLU A 154 3.47 1.13 -19.96
C GLU A 154 4.68 1.05 -19.03
N LEU A 155 4.75 1.96 -18.06
CA LEU A 155 5.84 1.97 -17.10
C LEU A 155 5.81 0.72 -16.23
N ALA A 156 4.64 0.31 -15.75
CA ALA A 156 4.48 -0.94 -14.99
C ALA A 156 4.85 -2.17 -15.80
N ALA A 157 4.44 -2.28 -17.07
CA ALA A 157 4.79 -3.39 -17.94
C ALA A 157 6.30 -3.50 -18.16
N LYS A 158 6.99 -2.36 -18.28
CA LYS A 158 8.45 -2.30 -18.42
C LYS A 158 9.18 -2.67 -17.12
N LEU A 159 8.70 -2.16 -15.99
CA LEU A 159 9.33 -2.27 -14.68
C LEU A 159 9.03 -3.60 -13.96
N TYR A 160 7.92 -4.24 -14.31
CA TYR A 160 7.44 -5.48 -13.71
C TYR A 160 7.10 -6.46 -14.84
N ALA A 161 8.01 -7.39 -15.13
CA ALA A 161 7.80 -8.46 -16.11
C ALA A 161 6.84 -9.54 -15.57
N LYS A 162 5.58 -9.17 -15.29
CA LYS A 162 4.55 -10.07 -14.74
C LYS A 162 3.65 -10.60 -15.85
N THR A 163 3.38 -11.91 -15.81
CA THR A 163 2.54 -12.60 -16.79
C THR A 163 1.08 -12.68 -16.34
N ASP A 164 0.86 -12.91 -15.05
CA ASP A 164 -0.47 -12.96 -14.43
C ASP A 164 -1.16 -11.58 -14.43
N ASN A 165 -2.46 -11.56 -14.74
CA ASN A 165 -3.21 -10.30 -14.89
C ASN A 165 -3.45 -9.59 -13.57
N PHE A 166 -3.70 -10.32 -12.48
CA PHE A 166 -3.87 -9.72 -11.16
C PHE A 166 -2.57 -9.05 -10.70
N LEU A 167 -1.42 -9.73 -10.91
CA LEU A 167 -0.10 -9.16 -10.61
C LEU A 167 0.25 -7.96 -11.49
N LYS A 168 -0.24 -7.88 -12.73
CA LYS A 168 -0.09 -6.69 -13.58
C LYS A 168 -0.85 -5.50 -13.00
N VAL A 169 -2.10 -5.70 -12.58
CA VAL A 169 -2.90 -4.63 -11.96
C VAL A 169 -2.24 -4.16 -10.67
N ALA A 170 -1.81 -5.07 -9.80
CA ALA A 170 -1.09 -4.72 -8.58
C ALA A 170 0.20 -3.92 -8.87
N ALA A 171 0.95 -4.31 -9.91
CA ALA A 171 2.14 -3.58 -10.34
C ALA A 171 1.81 -2.16 -10.82
N GLN A 172 0.75 -1.98 -11.62
CA GLN A 172 0.29 -0.65 -12.06
C GLN A 172 -0.06 0.24 -10.87
N ARG A 173 -0.81 -0.27 -9.90
CA ARG A 173 -1.21 0.49 -8.71
C ARG A 173 0.00 0.88 -7.84
N ASN A 174 0.97 -0.02 -7.71
CA ASN A 174 2.22 0.26 -6.99
C ASN A 174 3.11 1.28 -7.72
N VAL A 175 3.16 1.25 -9.06
CA VAL A 175 3.84 2.28 -9.87
C VAL A 175 3.17 3.64 -9.68
N LEU A 176 1.83 3.69 -9.78
CA LEU A 176 1.08 4.92 -9.54
C LEU A 176 1.38 5.49 -8.15
N ALA A 177 1.44 4.65 -7.11
CA ALA A 177 1.79 5.09 -5.76
C ALA A 177 3.15 5.80 -5.69
N HIS A 178 4.16 5.24 -6.33
CA HIS A 178 5.49 5.87 -6.42
C HIS A 178 5.44 7.20 -7.18
N ILE A 179 4.73 7.26 -8.30
CA ILE A 179 4.62 8.48 -9.08
C ILE A 179 3.90 9.58 -8.30
N LEU A 180 2.80 9.28 -7.60
CA LEU A 180 2.08 10.26 -6.78
C LEU A 180 2.96 10.81 -5.65
N LYS A 181 3.79 9.97 -5.02
CA LYS A 181 4.82 10.46 -4.08
C LYS A 181 5.82 11.38 -4.77
N LEU A 182 6.36 10.99 -5.93
CA LEU A 182 7.30 11.82 -6.69
C LEU A 182 6.68 13.15 -7.13
N GLU A 183 5.39 13.16 -7.45
CA GLU A 183 4.63 14.38 -7.76
C GLU A 183 4.46 15.27 -6.53
N ALA A 184 4.09 14.70 -5.37
CA ALA A 184 4.04 15.43 -4.11
C ALA A 184 5.40 16.02 -3.70
N GLU A 185 6.51 15.41 -4.14
CA GLU A 185 7.88 15.90 -3.97
C GLU A 185 8.32 16.89 -5.05
N GLY A 186 7.47 17.21 -6.04
CA GLY A 186 7.79 18.11 -7.14
C GLY A 186 8.79 17.56 -8.15
N ARG A 187 8.94 16.23 -8.23
CA ARG A 187 9.90 15.53 -9.11
C ARG A 187 9.25 14.95 -10.36
N ALA A 188 7.96 14.66 -10.29
CA ALA A 188 7.13 14.27 -11.42
C ALA A 188 5.91 15.18 -11.49
N ARG A 189 5.24 15.21 -12.64
CA ARG A 189 3.94 15.88 -12.81
C ARG A 189 3.05 15.04 -13.70
N GLU A 190 1.77 14.98 -13.35
CA GLU A 190 0.76 14.52 -14.29
C GLU A 190 0.73 15.45 -15.50
N LEU A 191 0.67 14.84 -16.68
CA LEU A 191 0.52 15.55 -17.93
C LEU A 191 -0.97 15.61 -18.26
N GLU A 192 -1.42 16.78 -18.70
CA GLU A 192 -2.79 16.92 -19.23
C GLU A 192 -3.03 15.81 -20.26
N PRO A 193 -4.21 15.16 -20.23
CA PRO A 193 -4.52 14.14 -21.21
C PRO A 193 -4.30 14.73 -22.60
N ALA A 194 -3.45 14.08 -23.39
CA ALA A 194 -3.30 14.44 -24.79
C ALA A 194 -4.71 14.46 -25.40
N LEU A 195 -5.10 15.60 -25.99
CA LEU A 195 -6.37 15.80 -26.70
C LEU A 195 -6.82 14.49 -27.35
N ALA A 196 -7.82 13.86 -26.72
CA ALA A 196 -8.44 12.56 -27.04
C ALA A 196 -7.49 11.49 -27.62
N LEU A 197 -7.25 10.40 -26.87
CA LEU A 197 -6.81 9.15 -27.49
C LEU A 197 -7.76 8.84 -28.67
N PRO A 198 -7.25 8.61 -29.90
CA PRO A 198 -8.11 8.20 -31.00
C PRO A 198 -8.88 6.95 -30.58
N ALA A 199 -10.19 6.95 -30.83
CA ALA A 199 -11.05 5.83 -30.51
C ALA A 199 -10.45 4.53 -31.07
N GLY A 200 -10.07 3.60 -30.19
CA GLY A 200 -9.49 2.31 -30.57
C GLY A 200 -8.01 2.10 -30.21
N ALA A 201 -7.38 2.96 -29.42
CA ALA A 201 -6.06 2.63 -28.84
C ALA A 201 -6.18 1.33 -27.99
N PRO A 202 -5.41 0.28 -28.29
CA PRO A 202 -5.50 -0.97 -27.55
C PRO A 202 -5.00 -0.75 -26.12
N VAL A 203 -5.89 -0.92 -25.15
CA VAL A 203 -5.50 -1.06 -23.74
C VAL A 203 -4.90 -2.45 -23.58
N ILE A 204 -3.57 -2.53 -23.56
CA ILE A 204 -2.88 -3.79 -23.25
C ILE A 204 -3.23 -4.18 -21.81
N GLY A 205 -4.01 -5.25 -21.66
CA GLY A 205 -4.39 -5.81 -20.35
C GLY A 205 -5.87 -5.74 -19.98
N ALA A 206 -6.76 -5.29 -20.86
CA ALA A 206 -8.20 -5.49 -20.63
C ALA A 206 -8.51 -7.01 -20.65
N PRO A 207 -9.23 -7.56 -19.65
CA PRO A 207 -9.62 -8.96 -19.67
C PRO A 207 -10.49 -9.25 -20.91
N PRO A 208 -10.34 -10.39 -21.61
CA PRO A 208 -11.29 -10.80 -22.62
C PRO A 208 -12.61 -11.13 -21.90
N GLY A 209 -13.65 -10.31 -22.06
CA GLY A 209 -15.00 -10.65 -21.60
C GLY A 209 -15.85 -9.54 -20.97
N GLU A 210 -15.28 -8.42 -20.52
CA GLU A 210 -16.08 -7.32 -19.96
C GLU A 210 -16.44 -6.28 -21.03
N VAL A 211 -17.27 -6.70 -21.98
CA VAL A 211 -18.13 -5.80 -22.73
C VAL A 211 -19.56 -6.13 -22.32
N GLN A 212 -19.98 -5.62 -21.16
CA GLN A 212 -21.33 -5.13 -20.84
C GLN A 212 -21.49 -4.94 -19.33
N GLY A 213 -21.78 -3.70 -18.92
CA GLY A 213 -22.39 -3.37 -17.64
C GLY A 213 -21.42 -3.23 -16.46
N GLU A 214 -20.87 -2.04 -16.25
CA GLU A 214 -20.96 -1.31 -14.96
C GLU A 214 -20.32 0.07 -15.12
N SER A 215 -21.18 1.05 -15.37
CA SER A 215 -20.87 2.47 -15.39
C SER A 215 -20.79 2.98 -13.94
N GLY A 216 -19.56 3.25 -13.47
CA GLY A 216 -19.29 3.99 -12.23
C GLY A 216 -18.90 3.11 -11.04
N GLY A 217 -17.65 2.62 -11.04
CA GLY A 217 -17.11 1.84 -9.92
C GLY A 217 -15.58 1.76 -9.92
N VAL A 218 -15.01 1.11 -8.91
CA VAL A 218 -13.55 0.96 -8.69
C VAL A 218 -12.82 0.48 -9.95
N GLY A 219 -13.41 -0.42 -10.74
CA GLY A 219 -12.84 -0.90 -12.01
C GLY A 219 -12.75 0.16 -13.12
N ALA A 220 -13.63 1.17 -13.13
CA ALA A 220 -13.49 2.32 -14.04
C ALA A 220 -12.35 3.24 -13.59
N MET A 221 -12.21 3.47 -12.27
CA MET A 221 -11.10 4.22 -11.68
C MET A 221 -9.74 3.55 -11.95
N MET A 222 -9.65 2.22 -11.78
CA MET A 222 -8.40 1.50 -12.10
C MET A 222 -8.01 1.64 -13.57
N ARG A 223 -9.00 1.62 -14.48
CA ARG A 223 -8.78 1.81 -15.92
C ARG A 223 -8.32 3.23 -16.25
N SER A 224 -8.89 4.26 -15.61
CA SER A 224 -8.41 5.63 -15.79
C SER A 224 -7.00 5.82 -15.25
N ASP A 225 -6.70 5.26 -14.07
CA ASP A 225 -5.40 5.33 -13.43
C ASP A 225 -4.28 4.75 -14.30
N ALA A 226 -4.55 3.61 -14.95
CA ALA A 226 -3.60 2.95 -15.84
C ALA A 226 -3.21 3.83 -17.07
N LEU A 227 -4.10 4.72 -17.49
CA LEU A 227 -3.92 5.60 -18.64
C LEU A 227 -3.31 6.96 -18.28
N ARG A 228 -3.23 7.31 -16.99
CA ARG A 228 -2.61 8.57 -16.53
C ARG A 228 -1.16 8.62 -17.00
N ARG A 229 -0.76 9.79 -17.52
CA ARG A 229 0.58 10.01 -18.08
C ARG A 229 1.37 10.98 -17.23
N PHE A 230 2.66 10.72 -17.11
CA PHE A 230 3.53 11.51 -16.27
C PHE A 230 4.82 11.84 -17.01
N GLY A 231 5.41 12.97 -16.62
CA GLY A 231 6.73 13.40 -17.05
C GLY A 231 7.49 14.04 -15.88
N LEU A 232 8.78 14.34 -16.09
CA LEU A 232 9.57 15.06 -15.09
C LEU A 232 9.14 16.52 -14.96
N VAL A 233 9.29 17.05 -13.75
CA VAL A 233 9.35 18.50 -13.52
C VAL A 233 10.75 18.96 -13.91
N ARG A 234 10.83 19.98 -14.79
CA ARG A 234 12.08 20.59 -15.27
C ARG A 234 12.32 21.93 -14.58
#